data_AF-A0A5F1ZV40-F1
#
_entry.id   AF-A0A5F1ZV40-F1
#
_cell.length_a   1.000
_cell.length_b   1.000
_cell.length_c   1.000
_cell.angle_alpha   90.00
_cell.angle_beta   90.00
_cell.angle_gamma   90.00
#
_symmetry.space_group_name_H-M   'P 1'
#
loop_
_entity.id
_entity.type
_entity.pdbx_description
1 polymer ?
#
loop_
_entity_poly.entity_id
_entity_poly.type
_entity_poly.pdbx_seq_one_letter_code
_entity_poly.pdbx_strand_id
1 'polypeptide(L)'
;MKHTFPFFLILFIFFYSNCNTVDEEFYSFEESSARLLTAYSLKDMECSSNRNITSLIPGRSRKKDIDNCVTSIAFEKCSFWTQAGDPVPFACKAIEYRK
;
A
#
# COMPACT_ATOMS: atom_id res chain seq x y z
N MET A 1 -37.38 -34.70 -2.49
CA MET A 1 -36.29 -34.05 -3.26
C MET A 1 -36.79 -32.77 -3.95
N LYS A 2 -37.19 -31.72 -3.20
CA LYS A 2 -37.65 -30.44 -3.78
C LYS A 2 -37.04 -29.18 -3.12
N HIS A 3 -36.42 -29.30 -1.95
CA HIS A 3 -35.84 -28.17 -1.21
C HIS A 3 -34.31 -28.03 -1.33
N THR A 4 -33.63 -28.95 -2.02
CA THR A 4 -32.17 -28.91 -2.21
C THR A 4 -31.72 -28.01 -3.37
N PHE A 5 -32.60 -27.72 -4.32
CA PHE A 5 -32.32 -26.88 -5.48
C PHE A 5 -32.12 -25.37 -5.16
N PRO A 6 -32.94 -24.71 -4.32
CA PRO A 6 -32.74 -23.29 -4.02
C PRO A 6 -31.49 -23.02 -3.18
N PHE A 7 -31.05 -24.00 -2.38
CA PHE A 7 -29.87 -23.86 -1.53
C PHE A 7 -28.58 -23.75 -2.36
N PHE A 8 -28.45 -24.56 -3.41
CA PHE A 8 -27.31 -24.48 -4.34
C PHE A 8 -27.29 -23.16 -5.12
N LEU A 9 -28.47 -22.63 -5.48
CA LEU A 9 -28.59 -21.37 -6.22
C LEU A 9 -28.19 -20.16 -5.37
N ILE A 10 -28.57 -20.16 -4.09
CA ILE A 10 -28.18 -19.12 -3.13
C ILE A 10 -26.67 -19.13 -2.90
N LEU A 11 -26.05 -20.31 -2.75
CA LEU A 11 -24.60 -20.43 -2.59
C LEU A 11 -23.84 -19.89 -3.81
N PHE A 12 -24.36 -20.13 -5.02
CA PHE A 12 -23.78 -19.60 -6.27
C PHE A 12 -23.84 -18.07 -6.32
N ILE A 13 -24.96 -17.45 -5.91
CA ILE A 13 -25.12 -15.98 -5.93
C ILE A 13 -24.12 -15.30 -4.97
N PHE A 14 -23.84 -15.89 -3.80
CA PHE A 14 -22.83 -15.37 -2.86
C PHE A 14 -21.38 -15.51 -3.37
N PHE A 15 -21.11 -16.47 -4.24
CA PHE A 15 -19.79 -16.61 -4.88
C PHE A 15 -19.56 -15.56 -5.98
N TYR A 16 -20.61 -15.12 -6.68
CA TYR A 16 -20.50 -14.14 -7.77
C TYR A 16 -20.55 -12.67 -7.32
N SER A 17 -20.94 -12.37 -6.07
CA SER A 17 -21.01 -11.00 -5.57
C SER A 17 -19.66 -10.41 -5.12
N ASN A 18 -18.57 -11.17 -5.17
CA ASN A 18 -17.21 -10.67 -4.91
C ASN A 18 -16.49 -10.16 -6.17
N CYS A 19 -17.23 -9.61 -7.13
CA CYS A 19 -16.66 -8.78 -8.18
C CYS A 19 -16.26 -7.42 -7.57
N ASN A 20 -15.22 -7.41 -6.73
CA ASN A 20 -14.58 -6.16 -6.33
C ASN A 20 -14.09 -5.49 -7.61
N THR A 21 -14.56 -4.28 -7.87
CA THR A 21 -14.07 -3.51 -8.99
C THR A 21 -12.58 -3.28 -8.77
N VAL A 22 -11.76 -3.54 -9.79
CA VAL A 22 -10.29 -3.40 -9.73
C VAL A 22 -9.89 -2.02 -9.20
N ASP A 23 -10.75 -1.01 -9.31
CA ASP A 23 -10.52 0.34 -8.80
C ASP A 23 -10.47 0.47 -7.27
N GLU A 24 -11.16 -0.39 -6.52
CA GLU A 24 -11.13 -0.34 -5.05
C GLU A 24 -9.79 -0.81 -4.46
N GLU A 25 -8.97 -1.50 -5.26
CA GLU A 25 -7.67 -2.01 -4.84
C GLU A 25 -6.52 -1.00 -5.00
N PHE A 26 -6.77 0.17 -5.58
CA PHE A 26 -5.73 1.17 -5.88
C PHE A 26 -5.95 2.48 -5.16
N TYR A 27 -4.85 3.09 -4.73
CA TYR A 27 -4.81 4.51 -4.40
C TYR A 27 -4.55 5.35 -5.65
N SER A 28 -5.05 6.59 -5.65
CA SER A 28 -4.66 7.58 -6.65
C SER A 28 -3.20 7.97 -6.48
N PHE A 29 -2.64 8.68 -7.47
CA PHE A 29 -1.31 9.27 -7.36
C PHE A 29 -1.19 10.18 -6.14
N GLU A 30 -2.17 11.07 -5.95
CA GLU A 30 -2.19 12.04 -4.86
C GLU A 30 -2.28 11.35 -3.49
N GLU A 31 -3.15 10.35 -3.36
CA GLU A 31 -3.33 9.62 -2.12
C GLU A 31 -2.09 8.78 -1.76
N SER A 32 -1.52 8.08 -2.75
CA SER A 32 -0.28 7.32 -2.56
C SER A 32 0.86 8.26 -2.13
N SER A 33 1.00 9.39 -2.82
CA SER A 33 2.04 10.38 -2.53
C SER A 33 1.88 10.97 -1.13
N ALA A 34 0.67 11.39 -0.75
CA ALA A 34 0.41 11.94 0.57
C ALA A 34 0.78 10.95 1.69
N ARG A 35 0.35 9.70 1.58
CA ARG A 35 0.64 8.64 2.56
C ARG A 35 2.14 8.40 2.73
N LEU A 36 2.86 8.29 1.61
CA LEU A 36 4.30 8.07 1.63
C LEU A 36 5.04 9.28 2.20
N LEU A 37 4.74 10.49 1.71
CA LEU A 37 5.32 11.73 2.22
C LEU A 37 5.14 11.85 3.74
N THR A 38 3.93 11.62 4.24
CA THR A 38 3.64 11.62 5.68
C THR A 38 4.46 10.56 6.43
N ALA A 39 4.53 9.32 5.93
CA ALA A 39 5.29 8.25 6.58
C ALA A 39 6.79 8.58 6.70
N TYR A 40 7.40 9.10 5.62
CA TYR A 40 8.79 9.54 5.63
C TYR A 40 9.00 10.70 6.61
N SER A 41 8.14 11.73 6.58
CA SER A 41 8.25 12.88 7.48
C SER A 41 8.12 12.46 8.96
N LEU A 42 7.21 11.54 9.28
CA LEU A 42 7.08 11.01 10.63
C LEU A 42 8.33 10.24 11.07
N LYS A 43 8.90 9.43 10.18
CA LYS A 43 10.14 8.70 10.49
C LYS A 43 11.32 9.65 10.67
N ASP A 44 11.42 10.70 9.87
CA ASP A 44 12.44 11.73 10.05
C ASP A 44 12.32 12.45 11.39
N MET A 45 11.09 12.80 11.80
CA MET A 45 10.84 13.36 13.13
C MET A 45 11.24 12.38 14.24
N GLU A 46 10.87 11.10 14.12
CA GLU A 46 11.23 10.05 15.09
C GLU A 46 12.75 9.89 15.23
N CYS A 47 13.46 9.93 14.11
CA CYS A 47 14.91 9.69 14.07
C CYS A 47 15.75 10.97 14.17
N SER A 48 15.12 12.13 14.41
CA SER A 48 15.79 13.44 14.44
C SER A 48 16.65 13.69 13.19
N SER A 49 16.12 13.31 12.03
CA SER A 49 16.76 13.48 10.72
C SER A 49 15.91 14.36 9.80
N ASN A 50 16.49 14.78 8.69
CA ASN A 50 15.78 15.47 7.62
C ASN A 50 16.30 14.92 6.29
N ARG A 51 15.59 13.91 5.76
CA ARG A 51 15.94 13.25 4.53
C ARG A 51 14.96 13.66 3.44
N ASN A 52 15.52 14.14 2.33
CA ASN A 52 14.70 14.44 1.16
C ASN A 52 14.16 13.14 0.55
N ILE A 53 12.86 13.09 0.32
CA ILE A 53 12.20 12.00 -0.40
C ILE A 53 12.48 12.23 -1.88
N THR A 54 13.31 11.39 -2.47
CA THR A 54 13.79 11.56 -3.86
C THR A 54 12.97 10.79 -4.90
N SER A 55 11.98 10.01 -4.47
CA SER A 55 11.22 9.11 -5.32
C SER A 55 9.73 9.27 -5.06
N LEU A 56 9.01 9.83 -6.03
CA LEU A 56 7.55 9.78 -6.10
C LEU A 56 7.12 8.61 -6.97
N ILE A 57 5.93 8.08 -6.72
CA ILE A 57 5.38 6.93 -7.44
C ILE A 57 4.38 7.45 -8.46
N PRO A 58 4.73 7.54 -9.76
CA PRO A 58 3.94 8.30 -10.72
C PRO A 58 2.77 7.47 -11.25
N GLY A 59 1.66 7.43 -10.51
CA GLY A 59 0.42 6.81 -10.99
C GLY A 59 -0.40 6.18 -9.89
N ARG A 60 -1.41 5.40 -10.31
CA ARG A 60 -2.24 4.62 -9.37
C ARG A 60 -1.46 3.39 -8.92
N SER A 61 -1.42 3.15 -7.61
CA SER A 61 -0.66 2.06 -7.01
C SER A 61 -1.57 1.19 -6.15
N ARG A 62 -1.28 -0.11 -6.03
CA ARG A 62 -2.12 -0.99 -5.20
C ARG A 62 -2.05 -0.52 -3.75
N LYS A 63 -3.20 -0.45 -3.07
CA LYS A 63 -3.29 -0.04 -1.66
C LYS A 63 -2.35 -0.87 -0.79
N LYS A 64 -2.36 -2.19 -0.99
CA LYS A 64 -1.48 -3.13 -0.30
C LYS A 64 0.00 -2.77 -0.42
N ASP A 65 0.47 -2.34 -1.59
CA ASP A 65 1.89 -2.03 -1.80
C ASP A 65 2.27 -0.71 -1.10
N ILE A 66 1.39 0.29 -1.17
CA ILE A 66 1.54 1.55 -0.41
C ILE A 66 1.55 1.28 1.10
N ASP A 67 0.58 0.51 1.61
CA ASP A 67 0.44 0.23 3.04
C ASP A 67 1.62 -0.60 3.56
N ASN A 68 2.13 -1.55 2.78
CA ASN A 68 3.33 -2.31 3.10
C ASN A 68 4.57 -1.40 3.17
N CYS A 69 4.71 -0.45 2.25
CA CYS A 69 5.80 0.52 2.30
C CYS A 69 5.69 1.43 3.53
N VAL A 70 4.52 2.01 3.80
CA VAL A 70 4.28 2.83 5.01
C VAL A 70 4.64 2.07 6.27
N THR A 71 4.20 0.82 6.36
CA THR A 71 4.51 -0.07 7.49
C THR A 71 6.02 -0.34 7.58
N SER A 72 6.68 -0.61 6.45
CA SER A 72 8.12 -0.86 6.42
C SER A 72 8.93 0.37 6.83
N ILE A 73 8.50 1.57 6.43
CA ILE A 73 9.08 2.83 6.90
C ILE A 73 8.94 2.90 8.41
N ALA A 74 7.73 2.71 8.96
CA ALA A 74 7.50 2.78 10.40
C ALA A 74 8.38 1.81 11.22
N PHE A 75 8.67 0.62 10.70
CA PHE A 75 9.52 -0.37 11.37
C PHE A 75 11.03 -0.19 11.14
N GLU A 76 11.45 0.69 10.24
CA GLU A 76 12.86 0.90 9.97
C GLU A 76 13.58 1.53 11.17
N LYS A 77 14.77 1.01 11.49
CA LYS A 77 15.55 1.45 12.65
C LYS A 77 16.22 2.78 12.36
N CYS A 78 16.19 3.71 13.32
CA CYS A 78 16.85 5.01 13.16
C CYS A 78 18.35 4.92 12.87
N SER A 79 19.06 3.90 13.38
CA SER A 79 20.48 3.69 13.05
C SER A 79 20.68 3.42 11.55
N PHE A 80 19.80 2.64 10.93
CA PHE A 80 19.83 2.41 9.49
C PHE A 80 19.32 3.63 8.73
N TRP A 81 18.18 4.20 9.16
CA TRP A 81 17.55 5.36 8.54
C TRP A 81 18.49 6.56 8.38
N THR A 82 19.34 6.80 9.38
CA THR A 82 20.25 7.96 9.41
C THR A 82 21.59 7.68 8.73
N GLN A 83 22.10 6.45 8.80
CA GLN A 83 23.45 6.12 8.33
C GLN A 83 23.48 5.56 6.91
N ALA A 84 22.39 4.98 6.42
CA ALA A 84 22.33 4.42 5.08
C ALA A 84 22.39 5.54 4.02
N GLY A 85 23.12 5.28 2.93
CA GLY A 85 23.10 6.14 1.74
C GLY A 85 21.69 6.22 1.14
N ASP A 86 20.98 5.09 1.14
CA ASP A 86 19.58 4.98 0.74
C ASP A 86 18.80 4.15 1.78
N PRO A 87 18.06 4.79 2.71
CA PRO A 87 17.30 4.12 3.75
C PRO A 87 15.93 3.64 3.27
N VAL A 88 15.59 3.82 1.98
CA VAL A 88 14.27 3.47 1.45
C VAL A 88 14.06 1.95 1.58
N PRO A 89 13.04 1.49 2.33
CA PRO A 89 12.76 0.07 2.49
C PRO A 89 12.46 -0.61 1.15
N PHE A 90 12.80 -1.90 1.04
CA PHE A 90 12.57 -2.67 -0.20
C PHE A 90 11.11 -2.65 -0.64
N ALA A 91 10.16 -2.72 0.30
CA ALA A 91 8.73 -2.65 0.02
C ALA A 91 8.34 -1.36 -0.74
N CYS A 92 9.02 -0.25 -0.47
CA CYS A 92 8.79 1.02 -1.15
C CYS A 92 9.37 1.05 -2.58
N LYS A 93 10.49 0.36 -2.80
CA LYS A 93 11.15 0.23 -4.11
C LYS A 93 10.39 -0.72 -5.03
N ALA A 94 9.66 -1.67 -4.46
CA ALA A 94 8.92 -2.69 -5.19
C ALA A 94 7.52 -2.23 -5.63
N ILE A 95 7.12 -0.98 -5.36
CA ILE A 95 5.79 -0.50 -5.71
C ILE A 95 5.68 -0.37 -7.23
N GLU A 96 4.76 -1.13 -7.80
CA GLU A 96 4.34 -0.99 -9.18
C GLU A 96 3.21 0.05 -9.30
N TYR A 97 3.26 0.85 -10.36
CA TYR A 97 2.22 1.83 -10.65
C TYR A 97 1.63 1.62 -12.04
N ARG A 98 0.37 2.01 -12.17
CA ARG A 98 -0.35 2.08 -13.44
C ARG A 98 -0.47 3.54 -13.86
N LYS A 99 -0.12 3.81 -15.12
CA LYS A 99 -0.31 5.12 -15.76
C LYS A 99 -1.79 5.44 -15.89
#